data_AF-A0A0B6EX08-F1
#
_entry.id   AF-A0A0B6EX08-F1
#
_cell.length_a   1.000
_cell.length_b   1.000
_cell.length_c   1.000
_cell.angle_alpha   90.00
_cell.angle_beta   90.00
_cell.angle_gamma   90.00
#
_symmetry.space_group_name_H-M   'P 1'
#
loop_
_entity.id
_entity.type
_entity.pdbx_description
1 polymer ?
#
loop_
_entity_poly.entity_id
_entity_poly.type
_entity_poly.pdbx_seq_one_letter_code
_entity_poly.pdbx_strand_id
1 'polypeptide(L)'
;MAWLMCLSPDGAGDGSTPRYAIDLDVYREGGFLSCGALGFLAAPGSSLTYWTRALWDPSRIGNMAYSGNQSLRGMVSRIAPEHASSLWFLGCIITMAALWWIMRWIEEHTGNEVALMLLASSAALLCSPVSWSHHYTWLSLAAVYLVLRRRWAFAALTWFVLLARGHWLVPYADHRELGWSWWQQIPGNDYVFVTVVLVIASVWFSSGSMGTAWRHPHARGFTDHPSTAPCPKPTAPESR
;
A
#
# COMPACT_ATOMS: atom_id res chain seq x y z
N MET A 1 16.68 18.50 -11.63
CA MET A 1 16.80 19.39 -10.44
C MET A 1 16.06 20.68 -10.76
N ALA A 2 15.24 21.15 -9.82
CA ALA A 2 14.37 22.33 -9.86
C ALA A 2 13.04 22.17 -10.63
N TRP A 3 11.95 21.90 -9.91
CA TRP A 3 10.59 22.26 -10.32
C TRP A 3 9.79 22.79 -9.11
N LEU A 4 9.49 24.10 -9.20
CA LEU A 4 8.58 24.97 -8.46
C LEU A 4 8.26 24.72 -6.97
N MET A 5 8.89 25.52 -6.13
CA MET A 5 8.33 25.97 -4.84
C MET A 5 7.23 27.01 -5.12
N CYS A 6 5.98 26.65 -4.91
CA CYS A 6 4.91 27.63 -4.77
C CYS A 6 4.89 28.08 -3.31
N LEU A 7 5.49 29.23 -3.02
CA LEU A 7 5.42 29.89 -1.72
C LEU A 7 4.15 30.75 -1.70
N SER A 8 3.15 30.38 -0.90
CA SER A 8 2.04 31.30 -0.59
C SER A 8 2.55 32.38 0.36
N PRO A 9 2.37 33.68 0.08
CA PRO A 9 2.83 34.76 0.95
C PRO A 9 1.75 35.11 1.98
N ASP A 10 1.48 34.21 2.93
CA ASP A 10 0.67 34.54 4.11
C ASP A 10 1.54 34.46 5.36
N GLY A 11 2.14 35.59 5.74
CA GLY A 11 2.92 35.66 6.97
C GLY A 11 3.80 36.91 7.09
N ALA A 12 3.19 38.09 7.14
CA ALA A 12 3.88 39.26 7.69
C ALA A 12 3.37 39.49 9.11
N GLY A 13 4.22 39.28 10.13
CA GLY A 13 4.05 40.02 11.39
C GLY A 13 4.30 39.34 12.74
N ASP A 14 4.71 38.08 12.85
CA ASP A 14 5.19 37.57 14.13
C ASP A 14 6.51 36.81 13.97
N GLY A 15 7.41 36.93 14.94
CA GLY A 15 8.76 36.37 14.89
C GLY A 15 8.82 34.84 15.02
N SER A 16 7.81 34.11 14.54
CA SER A 16 7.89 32.65 14.43
C SER A 16 8.70 32.26 13.20
N THR A 17 9.65 31.35 13.40
CA THR A 17 10.45 30.74 12.32
C THR A 17 9.52 30.21 11.23
N PRO A 18 9.73 30.53 9.94
CA PRO A 18 8.88 30.07 8.86
C PRO A 18 8.91 28.53 8.84
N ARG A 19 7.78 27.91 9.17
CA ARG A 19 7.58 26.49 8.96
C ARG A 19 7.37 26.29 7.47
N TYR A 20 8.44 25.89 6.77
CA TYR A 20 8.35 25.33 5.43
C TYR A 20 7.63 23.98 5.53
N ALA A 21 6.32 24.00 5.69
CA ALA A 21 5.50 22.83 5.50
C ALA A 21 5.52 22.53 4.00
N ILE A 22 6.27 21.51 3.60
CA ILE A 22 6.10 20.91 2.28
C ILE A 22 4.66 20.40 2.28
N ASP A 23 3.82 21.03 1.45
CA ASP A 23 2.45 20.59 1.24
C ASP A 23 2.50 19.26 0.47
N LEU A 24 2.64 18.17 1.23
CA LEU A 24 2.78 16.81 0.72
C LEU A 24 1.50 16.33 0.02
N ASP A 25 0.38 16.99 0.25
CA ASP A 25 -0.91 16.63 -0.35
C ASP A 25 -0.91 16.93 -1.86
N VAL A 26 -0.24 18.01 -2.29
CA VAL A 26 -0.04 18.32 -3.72
C VAL A 26 0.86 17.28 -4.42
N TYR A 27 1.84 16.73 -3.71
CA TYR A 27 2.76 15.71 -4.25
C TYR A 27 2.12 14.32 -4.35
N ARG A 28 1.22 13.98 -3.43
CA ARG A 28 0.58 12.65 -3.36
C ARG A 28 -0.32 12.36 -4.56
N GLU A 29 -1.05 13.36 -5.04
CA GLU A 29 -2.00 13.20 -6.15
C GLU A 29 -1.40 13.65 -7.49
N GLY A 30 -0.49 14.63 -7.46
CA GLY A 30 0.09 15.21 -8.66
C GLY A 30 0.99 14.27 -9.45
N GLY A 31 1.64 13.29 -8.80
CA GLY A 31 2.59 12.39 -9.46
C GLY A 31 1.95 11.51 -10.54
N PHE A 32 0.81 10.88 -10.24
CA PHE A 32 0.10 10.04 -11.20
C PHE A 32 -0.39 10.83 -12.40
N LEU A 33 -1.00 12.00 -12.14
CA LEU A 33 -1.50 12.88 -13.19
C LEU A 33 -0.36 13.43 -14.05
N SER A 34 0.76 13.82 -13.43
CA SER A 34 1.93 14.34 -14.14
C SER A 34 2.56 13.29 -15.04
N CYS A 35 2.83 12.09 -14.52
CA CYS A 35 3.37 10.98 -15.31
C CYS A 35 2.39 10.56 -16.42
N GLY A 36 1.09 10.52 -16.12
CA GLY A 36 0.05 10.20 -17.10
C GLY A 36 -0.03 11.23 -18.23
N ALA A 37 0.03 12.51 -17.90
CA ALA A 37 0.05 13.61 -18.86
C ALA A 37 1.32 13.56 -19.74
N LEU A 38 2.49 13.35 -19.14
CA LEU A 38 3.75 13.19 -19.87
C LEU A 38 3.69 11.98 -20.82
N GLY A 39 3.16 10.85 -20.36
CA GLY A 39 2.96 9.66 -21.21
C GLY A 39 2.00 9.93 -22.37
N PHE A 40 0.90 10.66 -22.12
CA PHE A 40 -0.04 11.06 -23.16
C PHE A 40 0.61 12.00 -24.19
N LEU A 41 1.40 12.97 -23.75
CA LEU A 41 2.10 13.89 -24.64
C LEU A 41 3.17 13.18 -25.49
N ALA A 42 3.84 12.18 -24.93
CA ALA A 42 4.85 11.40 -25.65
C ALA A 42 4.24 10.46 -26.71
N ALA A 43 3.06 9.89 -26.47
CA ALA A 43 2.43 8.90 -27.35
C ALA A 43 0.88 9.00 -27.37
N PRO A 44 0.31 10.11 -27.86
CA PRO A 44 -1.13 10.40 -27.70
C PRO A 44 -2.04 9.37 -28.37
N GLY A 45 -1.66 8.86 -29.55
CA GLY A 45 -2.45 7.84 -30.26
C GLY A 45 -2.51 6.50 -29.51
N SER A 46 -1.38 6.07 -28.94
CA SER A 46 -1.31 4.86 -28.11
C SER A 46 -2.07 5.05 -26.79
N SER A 47 -1.96 6.21 -26.16
CA SER A 47 -2.72 6.53 -24.95
C SER A 47 -4.22 6.56 -25.20
N LEU A 48 -4.68 7.19 -26.29
CA LEU A 48 -6.09 7.17 -26.68
C LEU A 48 -6.59 5.74 -26.92
N THR A 49 -5.83 4.94 -27.69
CA THR A 49 -6.18 3.54 -27.93
C THR A 49 -6.27 2.75 -26.63
N TYR A 50 -5.34 2.97 -25.71
CA TYR A 50 -5.33 2.33 -24.40
C TYR A 50 -6.59 2.68 -23.60
N TRP A 51 -6.84 3.97 -23.36
CA TRP A 51 -7.94 4.41 -22.49
C TRP A 51 -9.33 4.18 -23.08
N THR A 52 -9.48 4.23 -24.40
CA THR A 52 -10.80 4.12 -25.06
C THR A 52 -11.16 2.72 -25.51
N ARG A 53 -10.18 1.86 -25.80
CA ARG A 53 -10.44 0.51 -26.32
C ARG A 53 -9.76 -0.56 -25.47
N ALA A 54 -8.44 -0.46 -25.32
CA ALA A 54 -7.66 -1.56 -24.78
C ALA A 54 -7.98 -1.85 -23.30
N LEU A 55 -8.29 -0.82 -22.51
CA LEU A 55 -8.67 -0.93 -21.11
C LEU A 55 -10.01 -1.69 -20.93
N TRP A 56 -10.91 -1.57 -21.91
CA TRP A 56 -12.24 -2.14 -21.90
C TRP A 56 -12.35 -3.48 -22.63
N ASP A 57 -11.23 -4.03 -23.10
CA ASP A 57 -11.15 -5.32 -23.76
C ASP A 57 -10.47 -6.34 -22.84
N PRO A 58 -11.25 -7.12 -22.05
CA PRO A 58 -10.70 -8.11 -21.13
C PRO A 58 -10.05 -9.28 -21.86
N SER A 59 -10.42 -9.53 -23.13
CA SER A 59 -9.93 -10.68 -23.90
C SER A 59 -8.43 -10.59 -24.17
N ARG A 60 -7.88 -9.37 -24.19
CA ARG A 60 -6.44 -9.10 -24.38
C ARG A 60 -5.53 -9.65 -23.29
N ILE A 61 -6.04 -9.86 -22.07
CA ILE A 61 -5.20 -10.27 -20.94
C ILE A 61 -4.92 -11.78 -20.99
N GLY A 62 -5.72 -12.53 -21.74
CA GLY A 62 -5.56 -13.97 -21.94
C GLY A 62 -6.13 -14.82 -20.81
N ASN A 63 -5.53 -15.98 -20.58
CA ASN A 63 -6.01 -16.96 -19.61
C ASN A 63 -5.86 -16.44 -18.16
N MET A 64 -6.99 -16.10 -17.52
CA MET A 64 -7.01 -15.63 -16.13
C MET A 64 -6.47 -16.66 -15.12
N ALA A 65 -6.55 -17.96 -15.45
CA ALA A 65 -6.01 -19.05 -14.64
C ALA A 65 -4.50 -19.26 -14.83
N TYR A 66 -3.85 -18.51 -15.74
CA TYR A 66 -2.43 -18.65 -16.01
C TYR A 66 -1.60 -18.50 -14.74
N SER A 67 -0.68 -19.43 -14.46
CA SER A 67 0.04 -19.51 -13.17
C SER A 67 0.72 -18.20 -12.72
N GLY A 68 1.17 -17.38 -13.67
CA GLY A 68 1.76 -16.07 -13.36
C GLY A 68 0.79 -15.07 -12.71
N ASN A 69 -0.53 -15.25 -12.84
CA ASN A 69 -1.54 -14.41 -12.22
C ASN A 69 -1.73 -14.77 -10.74
N GLN A 70 -1.03 -14.06 -9.87
CA GLN A 70 -1.03 -14.25 -8.42
C GLN A 70 -2.08 -13.36 -7.71
N SER A 71 -3.22 -13.08 -8.34
CA SER A 71 -4.36 -12.43 -7.67
C SER A 71 -5.34 -13.44 -7.07
N LEU A 72 -6.28 -12.97 -6.24
CA LEU A 72 -7.41 -13.80 -5.80
C LEU A 72 -8.22 -14.30 -7.01
N ARG A 73 -8.38 -13.46 -8.04
CA ARG A 73 -9.06 -13.85 -9.27
C ARG A 73 -8.35 -15.00 -9.98
N GLY A 74 -7.02 -14.94 -10.09
CA GLY A 74 -6.22 -16.00 -10.68
C GLY A 74 -6.39 -17.32 -9.93
N MET A 75 -6.30 -17.27 -8.60
CA MET A 75 -6.47 -18.43 -7.73
C MET A 75 -7.85 -19.08 -7.88
N VAL A 76 -8.95 -18.32 -7.78
CA VAL A 76 -10.30 -18.89 -7.91
C VAL A 76 -10.59 -19.37 -9.33
N SER A 77 -9.96 -18.78 -10.35
CA SER A 77 -10.08 -19.24 -11.74
C SER A 77 -9.43 -20.62 -11.97
N ARG A 78 -8.51 -21.05 -11.10
CA ARG A 78 -7.90 -22.40 -11.13
C ARG A 78 -8.70 -23.42 -10.34
N ILE A 79 -9.39 -22.99 -9.28
CA ILE A 79 -10.09 -23.87 -8.33
C ILE A 79 -11.54 -24.09 -8.73
N ALA A 80 -12.25 -23.01 -9.08
CA ALA A 80 -13.67 -23.02 -9.40
C ALA A 80 -13.93 -22.09 -10.60
N PRO A 81 -13.52 -22.49 -11.82
CA PRO A 81 -13.59 -21.65 -13.03
C PRO A 81 -15.00 -21.09 -13.27
N GLU A 82 -16.02 -21.92 -13.09
CA GLU A 82 -17.44 -21.59 -13.29
C GLU A 82 -17.98 -20.51 -12.34
N HIS A 83 -17.32 -20.33 -11.19
CA HIS A 83 -17.72 -19.37 -10.15
C HIS A 83 -16.63 -18.31 -9.89
N ALA A 84 -15.61 -18.25 -10.75
CA ALA A 84 -14.43 -17.42 -10.53
C ALA A 84 -14.78 -15.93 -10.36
N SER A 85 -15.77 -15.42 -11.09
CA SER A 85 -16.21 -14.03 -10.96
C SER A 85 -16.88 -13.74 -9.62
N SER A 86 -17.89 -14.52 -9.24
CA SER A 86 -18.62 -14.30 -7.99
C SER A 86 -17.73 -14.52 -6.77
N LEU A 87 -16.89 -15.56 -6.79
CA LEU A 87 -15.94 -15.84 -5.71
C LEU A 87 -14.86 -14.77 -5.59
N TRP A 88 -14.37 -14.24 -6.72
CA TRP A 88 -13.43 -13.13 -6.69
C TRP A 88 -14.06 -11.86 -6.11
N PHE A 89 -15.27 -11.47 -6.55
CA PHE A 89 -15.96 -10.31 -5.99
C PHE A 89 -16.21 -10.45 -4.48
N LEU A 90 -16.69 -11.62 -4.05
CA LEU A 90 -16.87 -11.92 -2.62
C LEU A 90 -15.53 -11.86 -1.88
N GLY A 91 -14.48 -12.45 -2.44
CA GLY A 91 -13.12 -12.40 -1.91
C GLY A 91 -12.58 -10.98 -1.79
N CYS A 92 -12.85 -10.10 -2.76
CA CYS A 92 -12.49 -8.69 -2.71
C CYS A 92 -13.22 -7.97 -1.57
N ILE A 93 -14.53 -8.18 -1.41
CA ILE A 93 -15.30 -7.57 -0.32
C ILE A 93 -14.73 -7.99 1.04
N ILE A 94 -14.49 -9.29 1.24
CA ILE A 94 -13.94 -9.83 2.49
C ILE A 94 -12.52 -9.27 2.73
N THR A 95 -11.67 -9.27 1.71
CA THR A 95 -10.28 -8.79 1.80
C THR A 95 -10.23 -7.30 2.12
N MET A 96 -11.09 -6.49 1.48
CA MET A 96 -11.18 -5.05 1.74
C MET A 96 -11.70 -4.76 3.14
N ALA A 97 -12.75 -5.46 3.59
CA ALA A 97 -13.26 -5.30 4.95
C ALA A 97 -12.19 -5.67 6.01
N ALA A 98 -11.49 -6.79 5.81
CA ALA A 98 -10.43 -7.23 6.71
C ALA A 98 -9.25 -6.25 6.73
N LEU A 99 -8.75 -5.84 5.56
CA LEU A 99 -7.62 -4.90 5.46
C LEU A 99 -7.98 -3.52 5.99
N TRP A 100 -9.19 -3.02 5.71
CA TRP A 100 -9.67 -1.76 6.28
C TRP A 100 -9.63 -1.81 7.81
N TRP A 101 -10.17 -2.88 8.41
CA TRP A 101 -10.17 -3.06 9.85
C TRP A 101 -8.75 -3.15 10.43
N ILE A 102 -7.87 -3.97 9.83
CA ILE A 102 -6.47 -4.12 10.26
C ILE A 102 -5.71 -2.78 10.15
N MET A 103 -5.87 -2.07 9.03
CA MET A 103 -5.19 -0.79 8.80
C MET A 103 -5.64 0.26 9.81
N ARG A 104 -6.95 0.37 10.07
CA ARG A 104 -7.49 1.26 11.12
C ARG A 104 -6.92 0.93 12.49
N TRP A 105 -6.88 -0.35 12.84
CA TRP A 105 -6.34 -0.78 14.12
C TRP A 105 -4.84 -0.46 14.24
N ILE A 106 -4.02 -0.69 13.19
CA ILE A 106 -2.59 -0.35 13.17
C ILE A 106 -2.36 1.16 13.29
N GLU A 107 -3.17 1.96 12.60
CA GLU A 107 -3.10 3.42 12.63
C GLU A 107 -3.37 3.97 14.03
N GLU A 108 -4.41 3.48 14.70
CA GLU A 108 -4.78 3.90 16.06
C GLU A 108 -3.74 3.51 17.11
N HIS A 109 -3.11 2.33 16.98
CA HIS A 109 -2.24 1.78 18.01
C HIS A 109 -0.76 2.08 17.79
N THR A 110 -0.30 2.15 16.55
CA THR A 110 1.13 2.25 16.22
C THR A 110 1.48 3.39 15.28
N GLY A 111 0.56 3.84 14.43
CA GLY A 111 0.84 4.84 13.39
C GLY A 111 1.93 4.42 12.39
N ASN A 112 2.13 3.11 12.19
CA ASN A 112 3.23 2.61 11.38
C ASN A 112 2.95 2.75 9.87
N GLU A 113 3.40 3.85 9.29
CA GLU A 113 3.18 4.19 7.88
C GLU A 113 3.71 3.12 6.91
N VAL A 114 4.85 2.49 7.22
CA VAL A 114 5.42 1.42 6.38
C VAL A 114 4.49 0.21 6.36
N ALA A 115 3.98 -0.20 7.52
CA ALA A 115 3.02 -1.30 7.60
C ALA A 115 1.72 -0.99 6.83
N LEU A 116 1.20 0.24 6.97
CA LEU A 116 0.01 0.69 6.23
C LEU A 116 0.23 0.67 4.72
N MET A 117 1.38 1.14 4.23
CA MET A 117 1.75 1.09 2.81
C MET A 117 1.82 -0.36 2.28
N LEU A 118 2.42 -1.28 3.04
CA LEU A 118 2.52 -2.69 2.65
C LEU A 118 1.14 -3.37 2.63
N LEU A 119 0.25 -3.05 3.57
CA LEU A 119 -1.12 -3.54 3.59
C LEU A 119 -1.97 -2.99 2.44
N ALA A 120 -1.83 -1.70 2.12
CA ALA A 120 -2.47 -1.09 0.96
C ALA A 120 -1.97 -1.73 -0.36
N SER A 121 -0.69 -2.05 -0.45
CA SER A 121 -0.11 -2.77 -1.60
C SER A 121 -0.67 -4.20 -1.71
N SER A 122 -0.85 -4.88 -0.57
CA SER A 122 -1.48 -6.20 -0.49
C SER A 122 -2.93 -6.17 -0.97
N ALA A 123 -3.70 -5.17 -0.53
CA ALA A 123 -5.08 -4.93 -0.97
C ALA A 123 -5.17 -4.81 -2.49
N ALA A 124 -4.36 -3.92 -3.07
CA ALA A 124 -4.38 -3.66 -4.52
C ALA A 124 -4.12 -4.93 -5.33
N LEU A 125 -3.15 -5.76 -4.92
CA LEU A 125 -2.76 -6.94 -5.69
C LEU A 125 -3.65 -8.16 -5.47
N LEU A 126 -4.14 -8.38 -4.26
CA LEU A 126 -5.10 -9.46 -4.01
C LEU A 126 -6.43 -9.19 -4.75
N CYS A 127 -6.92 -7.95 -4.68
CA CYS A 127 -8.22 -7.59 -5.24
C CYS A 127 -8.20 -7.29 -6.75
N SER A 128 -7.03 -7.00 -7.34
CA SER A 128 -6.91 -6.82 -8.79
C SER A 128 -7.36 -8.07 -9.55
N PRO A 129 -8.03 -7.94 -10.70
CA PRO A 129 -8.35 -9.10 -11.55
C PRO A 129 -7.07 -9.81 -12.02
N VAL A 130 -5.99 -9.05 -12.23
CA VAL A 130 -4.70 -9.58 -12.72
C VAL A 130 -3.54 -8.96 -11.95
N SER A 131 -2.78 -9.82 -11.29
CA SER A 131 -1.57 -9.44 -10.55
C SER A 131 -0.44 -10.37 -10.94
N TRP A 132 0.42 -9.94 -11.86
CA TRP A 132 1.57 -10.74 -12.24
C TRP A 132 2.55 -10.86 -11.08
N SER A 133 3.29 -11.96 -11.02
CA SER A 133 4.29 -12.16 -9.96
C SER A 133 5.31 -11.02 -9.88
N HIS A 134 5.64 -10.37 -10.99
CA HIS A 134 6.52 -9.19 -10.97
C HIS A 134 5.86 -7.91 -10.43
N HIS A 135 4.53 -7.85 -10.30
CA HIS A 135 3.85 -6.73 -9.61
C HIS A 135 4.05 -6.80 -8.08
N TYR A 136 4.39 -7.97 -7.53
CA TYR A 136 4.63 -8.18 -6.11
C TYR A 136 6.02 -7.67 -5.64
N THR A 137 6.55 -6.60 -6.24
CA THR A 137 7.83 -6.00 -5.82
C THR A 137 7.82 -5.56 -4.35
N TRP A 138 6.65 -5.14 -3.85
CA TRP A 138 6.47 -4.75 -2.44
C TRP A 138 6.75 -5.90 -1.46
N LEU A 139 6.63 -7.19 -1.85
CA LEU A 139 7.01 -8.30 -0.97
C LEU A 139 8.51 -8.27 -0.63
N SER A 140 9.34 -7.77 -1.53
CA SER A 140 10.77 -7.56 -1.25
C SER A 140 10.95 -6.49 -0.16
N LEU A 141 10.18 -5.39 -0.25
CA LEU A 141 10.15 -4.35 0.77
C LEU A 141 9.62 -4.90 2.11
N ALA A 142 8.57 -5.73 2.07
CA ALA A 142 8.05 -6.40 3.25
C ALA A 142 9.09 -7.32 3.90
N ALA A 143 9.83 -8.10 3.11
CA ALA A 143 10.88 -8.98 3.61
C ALA A 143 12.01 -8.20 4.30
N VAL A 144 12.49 -7.11 3.68
CA VAL A 144 13.48 -6.20 4.29
C VAL A 144 12.94 -5.58 5.57
N TYR A 145 11.70 -5.08 5.54
CA TYR A 145 11.05 -4.51 6.71
C TYR A 145 10.95 -5.52 7.87
N LEU A 146 10.60 -6.77 7.59
CA LEU A 146 10.53 -7.84 8.60
C LEU A 146 11.91 -8.17 9.19
N VAL A 147 12.98 -8.13 8.39
CA VAL A 147 14.37 -8.24 8.89
C VAL A 147 14.67 -7.11 9.88
N LEU A 148 14.37 -5.86 9.52
CA LEU A 148 14.59 -4.70 10.38
C LEU A 148 13.79 -4.78 11.69
N ARG A 149 12.59 -5.36 11.65
CA ARG A 149 11.75 -5.63 12.84
C ARG A 149 12.11 -6.93 13.57
N ARG A 150 13.22 -7.59 13.20
CA ARG A 150 13.71 -8.86 13.79
C ARG A 150 12.67 -10.00 13.73
N ARG A 151 11.76 -9.97 12.76
CA ARG A 151 10.75 -11.01 12.48
C ARG A 151 11.32 -12.04 11.51
N TRP A 152 12.41 -12.68 11.91
CA TRP A 152 13.27 -13.51 11.04
C TRP A 152 12.52 -14.63 10.33
N ALA A 153 11.61 -15.33 11.01
CA ALA A 153 10.84 -16.42 10.41
C ALA A 153 9.98 -15.96 9.23
N PHE A 154 9.26 -14.84 9.40
CA PHE A 154 8.43 -14.27 8.33
C PHE A 154 9.28 -13.66 7.22
N ALA A 155 10.40 -13.01 7.56
CA ALA A 155 11.35 -12.53 6.56
C ALA A 155 11.91 -13.68 5.70
N ALA A 156 12.34 -14.77 6.34
CA ALA A 156 12.88 -15.95 5.67
C ALA A 156 11.82 -16.62 4.79
N LEU A 157 10.58 -16.76 5.27
CA LEU A 157 9.47 -17.28 4.48
C LEU A 157 9.20 -16.42 3.24
N THR A 158 9.12 -15.10 3.39
CA THR A 158 8.87 -14.19 2.27
C THR A 158 10.01 -14.24 1.24
N TRP A 159 11.26 -14.24 1.68
CA TRP A 159 12.41 -14.41 0.78
C TRP A 159 12.41 -15.77 0.09
N PHE A 160 12.11 -16.84 0.82
CA PHE A 160 12.01 -18.18 0.25
C PHE A 160 10.97 -18.22 -0.87
N VAL A 161 9.76 -17.70 -0.64
CA VAL A 161 8.70 -17.67 -1.65
C VAL A 161 9.11 -16.84 -2.87
N LEU A 162 9.70 -15.65 -2.66
CA LEU A 162 10.18 -14.78 -3.74
C LEU A 162 11.25 -15.45 -4.62
N LEU A 163 12.13 -16.25 -4.02
CA LEU A 163 13.25 -16.90 -4.72
C LEU A 163 12.85 -18.24 -5.32
N ALA A 164 12.06 -19.04 -4.62
CA ALA A 164 11.59 -20.34 -5.08
C ALA A 164 10.63 -20.21 -6.27
N ARG A 165 9.82 -19.14 -6.28
CA ARG A 165 8.83 -18.83 -7.33
C ARG A 165 8.00 -20.07 -7.67
N GLY A 166 7.34 -20.63 -6.66
CA GLY A 166 6.64 -21.92 -6.71
C GLY A 166 5.63 -22.01 -7.85
N HIS A 167 5.05 -20.89 -8.25
CA HIS A 167 4.11 -20.81 -9.36
C HIS A 167 4.72 -21.19 -10.72
N TRP A 168 6.06 -21.22 -10.86
CA TRP A 168 6.73 -21.77 -12.04
C TRP A 168 7.17 -23.23 -11.90
N LEU A 169 7.06 -23.81 -10.70
CA LEU A 169 7.47 -25.19 -10.42
C LEU A 169 6.35 -26.21 -10.66
N VAL A 170 5.11 -25.73 -10.84
CA VAL A 170 3.94 -26.54 -11.21
C VAL A 170 3.61 -26.42 -12.69
N PRO A 171 2.88 -27.37 -13.30
CA PRO A 171 2.51 -27.29 -14.72
C PRO A 171 1.77 -25.98 -15.04
N TYR A 172 2.28 -25.19 -15.98
CA TYR A 172 1.72 -23.89 -16.37
C TYR A 172 1.55 -23.77 -17.89
N ALA A 173 0.78 -22.77 -18.35
CA ALA A 173 0.41 -22.57 -19.75
C ALA A 173 -0.50 -23.68 -20.34
N ASP A 174 -1.10 -23.39 -21.49
CA ASP A 174 -2.00 -24.30 -22.22
C ASP A 174 -3.16 -24.85 -21.37
N HIS A 175 -3.65 -24.03 -20.44
CA HIS A 175 -4.74 -24.36 -19.50
C HIS A 175 -4.43 -25.54 -18.56
N ARG A 176 -3.17 -25.95 -18.43
CA ARG A 176 -2.76 -27.03 -17.51
C ARG A 176 -3.06 -26.70 -16.05
N GLU A 177 -3.22 -25.42 -15.71
CA GLU A 177 -3.58 -24.96 -14.36
C GLU A 177 -4.98 -25.41 -13.92
N LEU A 178 -5.89 -25.69 -14.87
CA LEU A 178 -7.24 -26.17 -14.58
C LEU A 178 -7.25 -27.64 -14.13
N GLY A 179 -6.19 -28.39 -14.44
CA GLY A 179 -6.01 -29.79 -14.05
C GLY A 179 -5.23 -29.99 -12.75
N TRP A 180 -4.94 -28.92 -12.02
CA TRP A 180 -4.12 -29.01 -10.82
C TRP A 180 -4.77 -29.83 -9.71
N SER A 181 -3.98 -30.72 -9.12
CA SER A 181 -4.32 -31.34 -7.84
C SER A 181 -4.31 -30.31 -6.71
N TRP A 182 -5.03 -30.60 -5.62
CA TRP A 182 -5.13 -29.70 -4.46
C TRP A 182 -3.76 -29.25 -3.92
N TRP A 183 -2.74 -30.12 -3.95
CA TRP A 183 -1.39 -29.78 -3.46
C TRP A 183 -0.64 -28.83 -4.39
N GLN A 184 -0.90 -28.87 -5.71
CA GLN A 184 -0.29 -27.98 -6.70
C GLN A 184 -0.79 -26.54 -6.55
N GLN A 185 -1.98 -26.36 -5.98
CA GLN A 185 -2.50 -25.05 -5.64
C GLN A 185 -1.59 -24.32 -4.65
N ILE A 186 -0.86 -25.03 -3.78
CA ILE A 186 0.01 -24.42 -2.76
C ILE A 186 1.18 -23.65 -3.40
N PRO A 187 2.13 -24.31 -4.11
CA PRO A 187 3.18 -23.58 -4.82
C PRO A 187 2.62 -22.74 -5.97
N GLY A 188 1.51 -23.14 -6.60
CA GLY A 188 0.85 -22.42 -7.69
C GLY A 188 0.26 -21.06 -7.30
N ASN A 189 -0.06 -20.84 -6.02
CA ASN A 189 -0.60 -19.58 -5.49
C ASN A 189 0.27 -19.05 -4.33
N ASP A 190 1.57 -19.32 -4.38
CA ASP A 190 2.53 -19.02 -3.31
C ASP A 190 2.51 -17.54 -2.86
N TYR A 191 2.40 -16.60 -3.80
CA TYR A 191 2.39 -15.17 -3.49
C TYR A 191 1.09 -14.72 -2.84
N VAL A 192 -0.05 -15.31 -3.23
CA VAL A 192 -1.34 -15.10 -2.56
C VAL A 192 -1.25 -15.58 -1.11
N PHE A 193 -0.76 -16.80 -0.89
CA PHE A 193 -0.68 -17.38 0.45
C PHE A 193 0.28 -16.60 1.36
N VAL A 194 1.49 -16.25 0.90
CA VAL A 194 2.42 -15.49 1.73
C VAL A 194 1.86 -14.11 2.06
N THR A 195 1.15 -13.48 1.12
CA THR A 195 0.51 -12.18 1.35
C THR A 195 -0.58 -12.28 2.41
N VAL A 196 -1.47 -13.29 2.31
CA VAL A 196 -2.50 -13.53 3.33
C VAL A 196 -1.87 -13.80 4.70
N VAL A 197 -0.81 -14.61 4.77
CA VAL A 197 -0.06 -14.86 6.01
C VAL A 197 0.49 -13.56 6.58
N LEU A 198 1.10 -12.69 5.77
CA LEU A 198 1.65 -11.41 6.22
C LEU A 198 0.57 -10.42 6.68
N VAL A 199 -0.56 -10.36 5.98
CA VAL A 199 -1.71 -9.53 6.37
C VAL A 199 -2.23 -9.95 7.73
N ILE A 200 -2.46 -11.25 7.94
CA ILE A 200 -2.91 -11.77 9.22
C ILE A 200 -1.82 -11.50 10.29
N ALA A 201 -0.55 -11.81 9.98
CA ALA A 201 0.58 -11.63 10.89
C ALA A 201 0.77 -10.18 11.40
N SER A 202 0.37 -9.20 10.58
CA SER A 202 0.52 -7.76 10.86
C SER A 202 -0.22 -7.30 12.12
N VAL A 203 -1.30 -7.99 12.51
CA VAL A 203 -2.04 -7.71 13.75
C VAL A 203 -1.14 -7.95 14.96
N TRP A 204 -0.50 -9.12 15.04
CA TRP A 204 0.37 -9.46 16.18
C TRP A 204 1.68 -8.68 16.20
N PHE A 205 2.22 -8.29 15.04
CA PHE A 205 3.45 -7.49 14.99
C PHE A 205 3.28 -6.12 15.60
N SER A 206 2.07 -5.58 15.53
CA SER A 206 1.71 -4.25 16.02
C SER A 206 1.26 -4.27 17.49
N SER A 207 0.93 -5.44 18.05
CA SER A 207 0.64 -5.62 19.49
C SER A 207 1.90 -5.65 20.37
N GLY A 208 3.10 -5.78 19.78
CA GLY A 208 4.37 -5.81 20.50
C GLY A 208 4.93 -4.39 20.73
N SER A 209 4.77 -3.89 21.96
CA SER A 209 5.38 -2.67 22.53
C SER A 209 6.81 -2.35 22.04
N MET A 210 7.02 -1.13 21.51
CA MET A 210 7.96 -0.12 22.03
C MET A 210 8.12 1.09 21.07
N GLY A 211 8.05 2.29 21.65
CA GLY A 211 8.63 3.51 21.08
C GLY A 211 7.61 4.51 20.54
N THR A 212 7.12 5.38 21.43
CA THR A 212 6.63 6.72 21.11
C THR A 212 7.70 7.52 20.36
N ALA A 213 7.90 7.26 19.08
CA ALA A 213 8.90 7.95 18.28
C ALA A 213 8.31 8.79 17.13
N TRP A 214 7.01 8.63 16.81
CA TRP A 214 6.33 9.51 15.86
C TRP A 214 4.83 9.57 16.18
N ARG A 215 4.46 10.23 17.28
CA ARG A 215 3.10 10.80 17.37
C ARG A 215 3.14 12.10 16.59
N HIS A 216 2.47 12.16 15.44
CA HIS A 216 2.15 13.43 14.79
C HIS A 216 1.46 14.34 15.84
N PRO A 217 1.94 15.57 16.09
CA PRO A 217 1.32 16.48 17.06
C PRO A 217 -0.07 17.01 16.68
N HIS A 218 -0.59 16.67 15.48
CA HIS A 218 -1.69 17.40 14.87
C HIS A 218 -3.11 17.00 15.31
N ALA A 219 -3.26 16.07 16.26
CA ALA A 219 -4.57 15.68 16.78
C ALA A 219 -4.91 16.26 18.18
N ARG A 220 -4.35 17.42 18.56
CA ARG A 220 -4.97 18.23 19.61
C ARG A 220 -5.94 19.20 18.95
N GLY A 221 -7.22 18.85 19.07
CA GLY A 221 -8.32 19.75 18.75
C GLY A 221 -8.17 21.10 19.45
N PHE A 222 -8.54 22.13 18.70
CA PHE A 222 -8.58 23.54 19.05
C PHE A 222 -9.66 23.83 20.11
N THR A 223 -9.53 23.32 21.34
CA THR A 223 -10.47 23.66 22.43
C THR A 223 -9.85 24.04 23.76
N ASP A 224 -8.52 24.00 23.91
CA ASP A 224 -7.88 24.54 25.12
C ASP A 224 -7.53 26.02 24.90
N HIS A 225 -8.48 26.90 25.19
CA HIS A 225 -8.20 28.31 25.40
C HIS A 225 -7.18 28.45 26.55
N PRO A 226 -6.01 29.09 26.33
CA PRO A 226 -5.15 29.48 27.44
C PRO A 226 -5.89 30.48 28.31
N SER A 227 -6.05 30.17 29.59
CA SER A 227 -6.48 31.12 30.61
C SER A 227 -5.66 32.41 30.47
N THR A 228 -6.34 33.54 30.27
CA THR A 228 -5.76 34.87 30.23
C THR A 228 -5.24 35.25 31.61
N ALA A 229 -4.02 34.84 31.95
CA ALA A 229 -3.30 35.42 33.08
C ALA A 229 -2.76 36.81 32.66
N PRO A 230 -3.06 37.90 33.40
CA PRO A 230 -2.54 39.22 33.06
C PRO A 230 -1.01 39.28 33.18
N CYS A 231 -0.38 39.96 32.23
CA CYS A 231 1.07 40.19 32.19
C CYS A 231 1.55 40.99 33.43
N PRO A 232 2.63 40.59 34.12
CA PRO A 232 3.19 41.36 35.23
C PRO A 232 3.70 42.72 34.75
N LYS A 233 3.35 43.79 35.47
CA LYS A 233 3.79 45.15 35.13
C LYS A 233 5.30 45.32 35.44
N PRO A 234 6.06 46.06 34.61
CA PRO A 234 7.46 46.35 34.89
C PRO A 234 7.61 47.23 36.14
N THR A 235 8.44 46.82 37.09
CA THR A 235 8.90 47.65 38.20
C THR A 235 10.04 48.55 37.74
N ALA A 236 9.94 49.85 38.01
CA ALA A 236 10.96 50.84 37.69
C ALA A 236 12.26 50.59 38.50
N PRO A 237 13.45 50.91 37.94
CA PRO A 237 14.71 50.77 38.67
C PRO A 237 14.85 51.84 39.76
N GLU A 238 15.26 51.43 40.95
CA GLU A 238 15.68 52.33 42.04
C GLU A 238 16.94 53.10 41.65
N SER A 239 16.85 54.43 41.66
CA SER A 239 18.00 55.32 41.60
C SER A 239 18.72 55.35 42.94
N ARG A 240 20.02 55.05 42.95
CA ARG A 240 20.95 55.46 44.02
C ARG A 240 21.50 56.85 43.74
#